data_AF-A0A5C3LNN6-F1
#
_entry.id   AF-A0A5C3LNN6-F1
#
_cell.length_a   1.000
_cell.length_b   1.000
_cell.length_c   1.000
_cell.angle_alpha   90.00
_cell.angle_beta   90.00
_cell.angle_gamma   90.00
#
_symmetry.space_group_name_H-M   'P 1'
#
loop_
_entity.id
_entity.type
_entity.pdbx_description
1 polymer ?
#
loop_
_entity_poly.entity_id
_entity_poly.type
_entity_poly.pdbx_seq_one_letter_code
_entity_poly.pdbx_strand_id
1 'polypeptide(L)'
;MPYDFLTITARRLRLPTLPTALLGLIISSALIAPVHGHVAAWHTGMYCMNGTENGVDDQNFSSICNPLYNLTKSDWWFHHVDGCDEFPPPDGQFLELPAQGTFTVELAVNRAFTTLGYNGTMVGNFPSGQDEIAYPALTDSGEQQCITEPNIHTPNETTAAGTVFAISYTSDMSQVTPENLVVFTVLEHTPWRRLATYSVPHLPACPEGGCICAWGWVADGCGQGNMYMQPYRCKVVGETGSKAVARASPPVWCEDDTSKCVQGAKQMVYWQQLDGNNIEVTGYELSGLQKSPTYNTRLGFANGAQTDIFLSDNSASTTSIEPSSTATSSPPSESTSSGAERTTELAALWWFGGLLLSTIASMSAGW
;
A
#
# COMPACT_ATOMS: atom_id res chain seq x y z
N MET A 1 -54.79 -73.12 5.48
CA MET A 1 -53.56 -73.32 4.68
C MET A 1 -52.56 -72.26 5.11
N PRO A 2 -51.29 -72.64 5.30
CA PRO A 2 -50.44 -72.03 6.31
C PRO A 2 -49.52 -70.93 5.78
N TYR A 3 -49.04 -70.16 6.76
CA TYR A 3 -47.95 -69.20 6.69
C TYR A 3 -46.63 -69.85 6.28
N ASP A 4 -45.89 -69.22 5.38
CA ASP A 4 -44.45 -69.46 5.21
C ASP A 4 -43.68 -68.14 5.35
N PHE A 5 -42.96 -68.06 6.47
CA PHE A 5 -41.94 -67.07 6.75
C PHE A 5 -40.65 -67.45 6.00
N LEU A 6 -40.19 -66.59 5.10
CA LEU A 6 -38.88 -66.77 4.46
C LEU A 6 -37.78 -66.13 5.33
N THR A 7 -36.97 -66.99 5.93
CA THR A 7 -35.78 -66.64 6.72
C THR A 7 -34.64 -66.22 5.79
N ILE A 8 -34.30 -64.92 5.74
CA ILE A 8 -33.09 -64.44 5.06
C ILE A 8 -31.91 -64.48 6.04
N THR A 9 -30.94 -65.33 5.73
CA THR A 9 -29.69 -65.50 6.47
C THR A 9 -28.75 -64.31 6.22
N ALA A 10 -28.36 -63.60 7.28
CA ALA A 10 -27.34 -62.56 7.23
C ALA A 10 -25.95 -63.18 6.99
N ARG A 11 -25.40 -63.07 5.77
CA ARG A 11 -23.97 -63.28 5.53
C ARG A 11 -23.19 -62.05 6.00
N ARG A 12 -22.39 -62.20 7.06
CA ARG A 12 -21.33 -61.26 7.41
C ARG A 12 -20.29 -61.27 6.28
N LEU A 13 -20.22 -60.19 5.49
CA LEU A 13 -19.04 -59.91 4.68
C LEU A 13 -17.89 -59.54 5.63
N ARG A 14 -16.81 -60.33 5.62
CA ARG A 14 -15.53 -59.94 6.17
C ARG A 14 -14.88 -58.97 5.18
N LEU A 15 -14.70 -57.71 5.58
CA LEU A 15 -13.85 -56.75 4.87
C LEU A 15 -12.39 -57.20 4.98
N PRO A 16 -11.60 -57.15 3.89
CA PRO A 16 -10.16 -57.38 3.96
C PRO A 16 -9.49 -56.21 4.69
N THR A 17 -8.63 -56.54 5.65
CA THR A 17 -7.71 -55.63 6.30
C THR A 17 -6.72 -55.07 5.27
N LEU A 18 -6.86 -53.80 4.90
CA LEU A 18 -5.88 -53.10 4.07
C LEU A 18 -4.66 -52.68 4.93
N PRO A 19 -3.43 -52.85 4.41
CA PRO A 19 -2.21 -52.54 5.13
C PRO A 19 -2.01 -51.03 5.29
N THR A 20 -1.63 -50.64 6.51
CA THR A 20 -1.12 -49.34 6.91
C THR A 20 0.19 -49.00 6.18
N ALA A 21 0.10 -48.27 5.06
CA ALA A 21 1.21 -47.52 4.49
C ALA A 21 0.71 -46.56 3.39
N LEU A 22 0.35 -45.33 3.76
CA LEU A 22 0.63 -44.14 2.94
C LEU A 22 0.45 -42.89 3.81
N LEU A 23 1.54 -42.54 4.48
CA LEU A 23 1.77 -41.21 5.01
C LEU A 23 2.20 -40.34 3.82
N GLY A 24 1.53 -39.22 3.57
CA GLY A 24 2.01 -38.20 2.64
C GLY A 24 1.02 -37.84 1.55
N LEU A 25 0.28 -36.75 1.76
CA LEU A 25 0.33 -35.51 0.97
C LEU A 25 -0.89 -34.67 1.39
N ILE A 26 -0.79 -33.92 2.50
CA ILE A 26 -1.69 -32.79 2.69
C ILE A 26 -1.18 -31.74 1.71
N ILE A 27 -1.81 -31.67 0.55
CA ILE A 27 -1.68 -30.52 -0.35
C ILE A 27 -2.33 -29.36 0.39
N SER A 28 -1.54 -28.59 1.12
CA SER A 28 -1.90 -27.21 1.47
C SER A 28 -1.93 -26.43 0.17
N SER A 29 -3.05 -26.50 -0.56
CA SER A 29 -3.41 -25.47 -1.52
C SER A 29 -3.71 -24.21 -0.72
N ALA A 30 -2.65 -23.47 -0.39
CA ALA A 30 -2.79 -22.03 -0.23
C ALA A 30 -3.36 -21.54 -1.58
N LEU A 31 -4.67 -21.34 -1.62
CA LEU A 31 -5.32 -20.61 -2.68
C LEU A 31 -4.77 -19.19 -2.60
N ILE A 32 -3.68 -18.94 -3.31
CA ILE A 32 -3.27 -17.58 -3.66
C ILE A 32 -4.38 -17.10 -4.57
N ALA A 33 -5.35 -16.38 -3.98
CA ALA A 33 -6.38 -15.71 -4.75
C ALA A 33 -5.68 -14.79 -5.76
N PRO A 34 -6.15 -14.71 -7.01
CA PRO A 34 -5.57 -13.80 -8.00
C PRO A 34 -5.64 -12.38 -7.44
N VAL A 35 -4.46 -11.78 -7.21
CA VAL A 35 -4.30 -10.42 -6.67
C VAL A 35 -4.88 -9.46 -7.71
N HIS A 36 -6.09 -8.97 -7.43
CA HIS A 36 -6.66 -7.85 -8.18
C HIS A 36 -5.81 -6.60 -7.91
N GLY A 37 -5.95 -5.53 -8.70
CA GLY A 37 -5.21 -4.29 -8.48
C GLY A 37 -5.54 -3.70 -7.13
N HIS A 38 -4.61 -3.72 -6.18
CA HIS A 38 -4.90 -3.50 -4.76
C HIS A 38 -3.72 -2.76 -4.14
N VAL A 39 -3.80 -1.45 -3.92
CA VAL A 39 -2.74 -0.71 -3.20
C VAL A 39 -3.36 0.30 -2.26
N ALA A 40 -2.80 0.39 -1.06
CA ALA A 40 -3.06 1.46 -0.11
C ALA A 40 -1.75 2.14 0.31
N ALA A 41 -1.85 3.39 0.78
CA ALA A 41 -0.74 4.13 1.38
C ALA A 41 -0.69 3.92 2.91
N TRP A 42 0.03 2.91 3.36
CA TRP A 42 0.10 2.56 4.78
C TRP A 42 0.88 3.59 5.60
N HIS A 43 0.27 4.01 6.73
CA HIS A 43 0.84 4.91 7.72
C HIS A 43 0.10 4.75 9.06
N THR A 44 0.75 5.01 10.20
CA THR A 44 0.13 4.87 11.55
C THR A 44 -1.08 5.77 11.78
N GLY A 45 -1.15 6.91 11.08
CA GLY A 45 -2.30 7.81 11.09
C GLY A 45 -3.48 7.36 10.22
N MET A 46 -3.42 6.20 9.56
CA MET A 46 -4.51 5.71 8.71
C MET A 46 -5.66 5.10 9.52
N TYR A 47 -6.86 5.20 8.98
CA TYR A 47 -8.00 4.45 9.47
C TYR A 47 -7.85 2.97 9.08
N CYS A 48 -8.47 2.09 9.88
CA CYS A 48 -8.47 0.64 9.75
C CYS A 48 -7.10 -0.01 9.50
N MET A 49 -6.01 0.62 9.96
CA MET A 49 -4.65 0.06 9.84
C MET A 49 -4.60 -1.40 10.34
N ASN A 50 -5.29 -1.67 11.43
CA ASN A 50 -5.33 -2.98 12.09
C ASN A 50 -6.43 -3.92 11.56
N GLY A 51 -7.15 -3.51 10.53
CA GLY A 51 -8.39 -4.14 10.09
C GLY A 51 -9.64 -3.49 10.67
N THR A 52 -10.78 -4.13 10.42
CA THR A 52 -12.12 -3.64 10.79
C THR A 52 -12.81 -4.56 11.80
N GLU A 53 -12.01 -5.23 12.63
CA GLU A 53 -12.49 -6.02 13.76
C GLU A 53 -11.98 -5.43 15.08
N ASN A 54 -12.90 -5.15 16.00
CA ASN A 54 -12.57 -4.50 17.27
C ASN A 54 -11.61 -5.35 18.12
N GLY A 55 -10.49 -4.76 18.52
CA GLY A 55 -9.49 -5.40 19.37
C GLY A 55 -8.59 -6.40 18.64
N VAL A 56 -8.69 -6.51 17.32
CA VAL A 56 -7.82 -7.34 16.49
C VAL A 56 -6.75 -6.48 15.83
N ASP A 57 -5.51 -6.97 15.85
CA ASP A 57 -4.39 -6.42 15.10
C ASP A 57 -4.07 -7.34 13.93
N ASP A 58 -4.79 -7.17 12.82
CA ASP A 58 -4.58 -7.97 11.61
C ASP A 58 -3.36 -7.46 10.84
N GLN A 59 -2.22 -8.11 11.06
CA GLN A 59 -0.95 -7.80 10.39
C GLN A 59 -0.91 -8.23 8.91
N ASN A 60 -1.92 -8.99 8.45
CA ASN A 60 -2.09 -9.41 7.06
C ASN A 60 -3.32 -8.78 6.40
N PHE A 61 -3.78 -7.64 6.94
CA PHE A 61 -4.93 -6.93 6.43
C PHE A 61 -4.68 -6.37 5.03
N SER A 62 -5.66 -6.52 4.14
CA SER A 62 -5.60 -6.03 2.74
C SER A 62 -6.91 -5.46 2.21
N SER A 63 -8.02 -5.52 2.95
CA SER A 63 -9.32 -5.07 2.42
C SER A 63 -9.32 -3.60 2.02
N ILE A 64 -8.61 -2.74 2.74
CA ILE A 64 -8.46 -1.31 2.42
C ILE A 64 -7.71 -1.05 1.10
N CYS A 65 -7.01 -2.06 0.58
CA CYS A 65 -6.36 -1.99 -0.72
C CYS A 65 -7.35 -2.25 -1.87
N ASN A 66 -8.55 -2.79 -1.61
CA ASN A 66 -9.52 -3.12 -2.64
C ASN A 66 -9.94 -1.86 -3.45
N PRO A 67 -10.18 -1.99 -4.76
CA PRO A 67 -10.68 -0.88 -5.56
C PRO A 67 -12.12 -0.53 -5.22
N LEU A 68 -12.45 0.76 -5.32
CA LEU A 68 -13.82 1.29 -5.24
C LEU A 68 -14.39 1.41 -6.65
N TYR A 69 -15.45 0.65 -6.94
CA TYR A 69 -16.09 0.62 -8.25
C TYR A 69 -17.56 0.25 -8.14
N ASN A 70 -18.42 1.01 -8.81
CA ASN A 70 -19.85 0.76 -8.91
C ASN A 70 -20.52 0.65 -7.52
N LEU A 71 -20.14 1.55 -6.61
CA LEU A 71 -20.65 1.67 -5.25
C LEU A 71 -21.50 2.93 -5.09
N THR A 72 -22.40 2.95 -4.10
CA THR A 72 -23.05 4.21 -3.70
C THR A 72 -22.07 5.07 -2.92
N LYS A 73 -22.30 6.38 -2.85
CA LYS A 73 -21.46 7.32 -2.09
C LYS A 73 -21.39 6.96 -0.63
N SER A 74 -22.48 6.49 -0.03
CA SER A 74 -22.43 6.00 1.35
C SER A 74 -21.50 4.79 1.52
N ASP A 75 -21.22 4.02 0.47
CA ASP A 75 -20.35 2.83 0.54
C ASP A 75 -18.89 3.18 0.18
N TRP A 76 -18.65 3.96 -0.88
CA TRP A 76 -17.28 4.24 -1.31
C TRP A 76 -16.60 5.34 -0.50
N TRP A 77 -17.36 6.27 0.08
CA TRP A 77 -16.79 7.39 0.84
C TRP A 77 -16.01 6.84 2.03
N PHE A 78 -14.69 7.07 2.03
CA PHE A 78 -13.78 6.58 3.07
C PHE A 78 -13.83 5.07 3.34
N HIS A 79 -14.13 4.26 2.31
CA HIS A 79 -14.20 2.79 2.45
C HIS A 79 -15.27 2.30 3.45
N HIS A 80 -16.39 3.00 3.57
CA HIS A 80 -17.48 2.52 4.42
C HIS A 80 -17.98 1.10 4.06
N VAL A 81 -17.88 0.69 2.79
CA VAL A 81 -18.24 -0.65 2.30
C VAL A 81 -17.57 -1.80 3.07
N ASP A 82 -16.37 -1.58 3.61
CA ASP A 82 -15.64 -2.54 4.43
C ASP A 82 -15.52 -2.10 5.90
N GLY A 83 -16.18 -1.00 6.27
CA GLY A 83 -16.23 -0.41 7.60
C GLY A 83 -14.99 0.38 7.99
N CYS A 84 -14.07 0.67 7.08
CA CYS A 84 -12.78 1.28 7.45
C CYS A 84 -12.90 2.62 8.19
N ASP A 85 -13.87 3.45 7.79
CA ASP A 85 -14.12 4.77 8.39
C ASP A 85 -14.53 4.72 9.86
N GLU A 86 -14.98 3.56 10.35
CA GLU A 86 -15.36 3.34 11.74
C GLU A 86 -14.16 3.00 12.67
N PHE A 87 -12.98 2.78 12.10
CA PHE A 87 -11.77 2.36 12.83
C PHE A 87 -10.69 3.44 12.78
N PRO A 88 -10.80 4.53 13.57
CA PRO A 88 -9.78 5.57 13.59
C PRO A 88 -8.44 5.04 14.10
N PRO A 89 -7.31 5.67 13.72
CA PRO A 89 -6.04 5.39 14.36
C PRO A 89 -6.10 5.71 15.86
N PRO A 90 -5.25 5.07 16.69
CA PRO A 90 -5.16 5.38 18.12
C PRO A 90 -4.95 6.87 18.39
N ASP A 91 -5.45 7.35 19.53
CA ASP A 91 -5.29 8.76 19.91
C ASP A 91 -3.81 9.17 19.95
N GLY A 92 -3.52 10.35 19.39
CA GLY A 92 -2.17 10.87 19.24
C GLY A 92 -1.42 10.37 18.00
N GLN A 93 -1.93 9.39 17.27
CA GLN A 93 -1.34 8.97 15.99
C GLN A 93 -1.92 9.80 14.83
N PHE A 94 -1.02 10.48 14.12
CA PHE A 94 -1.35 11.31 12.96
C PHE A 94 -0.37 11.02 11.82
N LEU A 95 -0.85 11.17 10.59
CA LEU A 95 0.02 11.47 9.46
C LEU A 95 0.52 12.91 9.62
N GLU A 96 1.80 13.07 9.99
CA GLU A 96 2.41 14.38 10.14
C GLU A 96 2.79 14.96 8.78
N LEU A 97 2.40 16.21 8.55
CA LEU A 97 2.61 16.96 7.32
C LEU A 97 3.52 18.15 7.62
N PRO A 98 4.85 18.03 7.45
CA PRO A 98 5.76 19.14 7.70
C PRO A 98 5.52 20.26 6.69
N ALA A 99 5.07 21.43 7.14
CA ALA A 99 4.78 22.55 6.25
C ALA A 99 6.03 22.94 5.44
N GLN A 100 5.89 23.07 4.11
CA GLN A 100 7.01 23.27 3.16
C GLN A 100 8.07 22.15 3.15
N GLY A 101 7.80 21.01 3.77
CA GLY A 101 8.66 19.84 3.79
C GLY A 101 8.13 18.69 2.95
N THR A 102 8.48 17.48 3.36
CA THR A 102 8.03 16.24 2.75
C THR A 102 7.62 15.23 3.82
N PHE A 103 6.78 14.26 3.44
CA PHE A 103 6.47 13.08 4.25
C PHE A 103 6.49 11.84 3.36
N THR A 104 6.74 10.68 3.97
CA THR A 104 6.85 9.39 3.27
C THR A 104 5.81 8.42 3.83
N VAL A 105 5.16 7.68 2.94
CA VAL A 105 4.24 6.58 3.26
C VAL A 105 4.67 5.30 2.55
N GLU A 106 4.14 4.16 2.98
CA GLU A 106 4.41 2.87 2.36
C GLU A 106 3.24 2.42 1.48
N LEU A 107 3.41 2.44 0.15
CA LEU A 107 2.48 1.86 -0.81
C LEU A 107 2.63 0.33 -0.82
N ALA A 108 1.59 -0.40 -0.44
CA ALA A 108 1.63 -1.86 -0.45
C ALA A 108 0.26 -2.48 -0.73
N VAL A 109 0.29 -3.70 -1.28
CA VAL A 109 -0.93 -4.49 -1.57
C VAL A 109 -1.52 -5.16 -0.33
N ASN A 110 -0.76 -5.21 0.76
CA ASN A 110 -1.14 -5.76 2.05
C ASN A 110 -0.28 -5.12 3.15
N ARG A 111 -0.83 -4.94 4.36
CA ARG A 111 -0.09 -4.46 5.52
C ARG A 111 1.18 -5.28 5.80
N ALA A 112 1.13 -6.58 5.57
CA ALA A 112 2.23 -7.50 5.77
C ALA A 112 3.51 -7.02 5.07
N PHE A 113 3.38 -6.38 3.91
CA PHE A 113 4.50 -5.92 3.09
C PHE A 113 4.99 -4.52 3.45
N THR A 114 4.64 -4.03 4.64
CA THR A 114 5.06 -2.73 5.19
C THR A 114 5.79 -2.90 6.51
N THR A 115 6.43 -1.85 7.01
CA THR A 115 7.03 -1.88 8.35
C THR A 115 5.99 -2.01 9.46
N LEU A 116 4.71 -1.78 9.15
CA LEU A 116 3.58 -1.82 10.09
C LEU A 116 3.00 -3.24 10.28
N GLY A 117 3.42 -4.22 9.47
CA GLY A 117 3.03 -5.63 9.59
C GLY A 117 4.24 -6.52 9.85
N TYR A 118 4.08 -7.54 10.68
CA TYR A 118 5.11 -8.54 11.03
C TYR A 118 6.48 -7.94 11.40
N ASN A 119 6.48 -6.79 12.08
CA ASN A 119 7.69 -6.01 12.39
C ASN A 119 8.58 -5.72 11.17
N GLY A 120 7.99 -5.55 9.99
CA GLY A 120 8.68 -5.26 8.75
C GLY A 120 9.47 -6.44 8.16
N THR A 121 9.24 -7.67 8.62
CA THR A 121 10.01 -8.84 8.14
C THR A 121 9.67 -9.28 6.71
N MET A 122 8.58 -8.75 6.13
CA MET A 122 8.11 -9.10 4.79
C MET A 122 8.14 -7.90 3.83
N VAL A 123 8.87 -6.83 4.17
CA VAL A 123 9.03 -5.68 3.26
C VAL A 123 9.98 -6.00 2.10
N GLY A 124 9.65 -5.49 0.92
CA GLY A 124 10.54 -5.46 -0.24
C GLY A 124 10.62 -4.06 -0.83
N ASN A 125 11.28 -3.90 -1.98
CA ASN A 125 11.33 -2.60 -2.66
C ASN A 125 10.01 -2.18 -3.33
N PHE A 126 9.14 -3.13 -3.65
CA PHE A 126 7.88 -2.91 -4.36
C PHE A 126 6.65 -3.22 -3.49
N PRO A 127 5.47 -2.68 -3.84
CA PRO A 127 4.22 -2.86 -3.09
C PRO A 127 3.81 -4.31 -2.78
N SER A 128 4.31 -5.29 -3.54
CA SER A 128 4.08 -6.73 -3.38
C SER A 128 4.94 -7.39 -2.29
N GLY A 129 5.80 -6.63 -1.60
CA GLY A 129 6.78 -7.17 -0.66
C GLY A 129 7.98 -7.84 -1.33
N GLN A 130 8.09 -7.73 -2.66
CA GLN A 130 9.22 -8.27 -3.44
C GLN A 130 10.22 -7.16 -3.77
N ASP A 131 11.46 -7.56 -4.08
CA ASP A 131 12.52 -6.65 -4.50
C ASP A 131 12.57 -6.41 -6.01
N GLU A 132 11.72 -7.11 -6.77
CA GLU A 132 11.58 -7.01 -8.22
C GLU A 132 10.09 -6.96 -8.62
N ILE A 133 9.78 -6.32 -9.75
CA ILE A 133 8.45 -6.37 -10.37
C ILE A 133 8.35 -7.61 -11.25
N ALA A 134 7.27 -8.36 -11.10
CA ALA A 134 6.98 -9.44 -12.02
C ALA A 134 6.35 -8.88 -13.30
N TYR A 135 7.11 -8.95 -14.39
CA TYR A 135 6.57 -8.65 -15.71
C TYR A 135 5.90 -9.91 -16.28
N PRO A 136 4.69 -9.81 -16.83
CA PRO A 136 4.16 -10.89 -17.64
C PRO A 136 5.04 -11.11 -18.89
N ALA A 137 4.92 -12.29 -19.50
CA ALA A 137 5.61 -12.58 -20.75
C ALA A 137 5.19 -11.57 -21.83
N LEU A 138 6.14 -11.13 -22.65
CA LEU A 138 5.84 -10.27 -23.80
C LEU A 138 4.80 -10.95 -24.71
N THR A 139 3.90 -10.16 -25.29
CA THR A 139 3.04 -10.63 -26.37
C THR A 139 3.88 -11.06 -27.58
N ASP A 140 3.32 -11.91 -28.44
CA ASP A 140 3.94 -12.27 -29.73
C ASP A 140 4.19 -11.04 -30.63
N SER A 141 3.54 -9.91 -30.36
CA SER A 141 3.74 -8.61 -31.02
C SER A 141 4.85 -7.74 -30.39
N GLY A 142 5.46 -8.16 -29.28
CA GLY A 142 6.49 -7.40 -28.56
C GLY A 142 5.96 -6.20 -27.76
N GLU A 143 4.64 -6.09 -27.59
CA GLU A 143 4.01 -5.04 -26.80
C GLU A 143 4.12 -5.36 -25.29
N GLN A 144 4.53 -4.37 -24.51
CA GLN A 144 4.67 -4.47 -23.07
C GLN A 144 3.28 -4.60 -22.42
N GLN A 145 3.05 -5.73 -21.76
CA GLN A 145 1.81 -5.99 -21.06
C GLN A 145 1.79 -5.29 -19.69
N CYS A 146 0.58 -5.02 -19.20
CA CYS A 146 0.35 -4.50 -17.84
C CYS A 146 1.01 -5.40 -16.80
N ILE A 147 1.69 -4.82 -15.82
CA ILE A 147 2.27 -5.60 -14.73
C ILE A 147 1.15 -6.21 -13.88
N THR A 148 1.36 -7.46 -13.48
CA THR A 148 0.34 -8.23 -12.73
C THR A 148 0.67 -8.36 -11.25
N GLU A 149 1.94 -8.19 -10.86
CA GLU A 149 2.36 -8.24 -9.46
C GLU A 149 3.51 -7.24 -9.20
N PRO A 150 3.28 -6.18 -8.41
CA PRO A 150 1.97 -5.76 -7.89
C PRO A 150 1.05 -5.30 -9.03
N ASN A 151 -0.27 -5.54 -8.90
CA ASN A 151 -1.23 -5.08 -9.89
C ASN A 151 -1.52 -3.57 -9.68
N ILE A 152 -0.65 -2.73 -10.23
CA ILE A 152 -0.70 -1.26 -10.07
C ILE A 152 -1.16 -0.54 -11.33
N HIS A 153 -1.94 -1.23 -12.17
CA HIS A 153 -2.59 -0.66 -13.35
C HIS A 153 -1.64 0.14 -14.26
N THR A 154 -0.47 -0.42 -14.57
CA THR A 154 0.48 0.22 -15.49
C THR A 154 1.38 -0.81 -16.19
N PRO A 155 1.89 -0.56 -17.40
CA PRO A 155 2.97 -1.38 -17.97
C PRO A 155 4.36 -1.01 -17.41
N ASN A 156 4.59 0.21 -16.93
CA ASN A 156 5.88 0.68 -16.42
C ASN A 156 5.79 1.95 -15.53
N GLU A 157 6.90 2.31 -14.87
CA GLU A 157 6.97 3.47 -13.95
C GLU A 157 6.48 4.77 -14.59
N THR A 158 6.97 5.07 -15.79
CA THR A 158 6.68 6.35 -16.46
C THR A 158 5.22 6.50 -16.88
N THR A 159 4.47 5.40 -16.92
CA THR A 159 3.05 5.37 -17.27
C THR A 159 2.14 5.14 -16.05
N ALA A 160 2.69 5.05 -14.84
CA ALA A 160 1.89 5.00 -13.62
C ALA A 160 1.11 6.31 -13.41
N ALA A 161 -0.16 6.16 -13.03
CA ALA A 161 -1.20 7.19 -13.17
C ALA A 161 -1.00 8.46 -12.32
N GLY A 162 -0.26 8.35 -11.23
CA GLY A 162 -0.10 9.37 -10.20
C GLY A 162 -1.09 9.21 -9.04
N THR A 163 -0.68 9.62 -7.85
CA THR A 163 -1.43 9.52 -6.59
C THR A 163 -1.42 10.85 -5.85
N VAL A 164 -2.36 11.06 -4.94
CA VAL A 164 -2.52 12.32 -4.21
C VAL A 164 -2.70 12.15 -2.73
N PHE A 165 -2.47 13.23 -1.99
CA PHE A 165 -3.13 13.44 -0.71
C PHE A 165 -4.00 14.70 -0.73
N ALA A 166 -5.16 14.60 -0.09
CA ALA A 166 -6.08 15.69 0.17
C ALA A 166 -6.25 15.92 1.67
N ILE A 167 -6.64 17.14 2.06
CA ILE A 167 -6.80 17.56 3.45
C ILE A 167 -8.12 18.29 3.66
N SER A 168 -8.77 18.02 4.80
CA SER A 168 -9.95 18.72 5.29
C SER A 168 -9.71 19.19 6.73
N TYR A 169 -9.91 20.48 6.97
CA TYR A 169 -9.65 21.15 8.26
C TYR A 169 -10.79 20.93 9.28
N THR A 170 -11.16 19.67 9.48
CA THR A 170 -12.09 19.19 10.50
C THR A 170 -11.45 18.03 11.26
N SER A 171 -11.74 17.91 12.55
CA SER A 171 -11.34 16.75 13.37
C SER A 171 -12.37 15.62 13.34
N ASP A 172 -13.57 15.89 12.83
CA ASP A 172 -14.66 14.91 12.69
C ASP A 172 -14.83 14.52 11.22
N MET A 173 -14.65 13.23 10.93
CA MET A 173 -14.79 12.67 9.58
C MET A 173 -16.19 12.83 9.01
N SER A 174 -17.23 12.87 9.84
CA SER A 174 -18.61 13.08 9.39
C SER A 174 -18.84 14.47 8.78
N GLN A 175 -17.96 15.43 9.07
CA GLN A 175 -18.00 16.79 8.54
C GLN A 175 -17.18 16.95 7.25
N VAL A 176 -16.52 15.89 6.79
CA VAL A 176 -15.76 15.94 5.54
C VAL A 176 -16.72 15.87 4.36
N THR A 177 -16.54 16.80 3.42
CA THR A 177 -17.32 16.93 2.19
C THR A 177 -16.38 16.98 1.00
N PRO A 178 -16.86 16.64 -0.22
CA PRO A 178 -16.08 16.83 -1.45
C PRO A 178 -15.40 18.20 -1.53
N GLU A 179 -16.10 19.27 -1.11
CA GLU A 179 -15.58 20.61 -1.31
C GLU A 179 -14.64 21.10 -0.20
N ASN A 180 -14.60 20.44 0.96
CA ASN A 180 -13.62 20.77 2.01
C ASN A 180 -12.43 19.79 2.04
N LEU A 181 -12.45 18.73 1.23
CA LEU A 181 -11.34 17.79 1.05
C LEU A 181 -10.50 18.20 -0.17
N VAL A 182 -9.46 18.97 0.07
CA VAL A 182 -8.69 19.67 -0.98
C VAL A 182 -7.39 18.93 -1.26
N VAL A 183 -7.14 18.57 -2.52
CA VAL A 183 -5.86 17.99 -2.95
C VAL A 183 -4.75 19.00 -2.72
N PHE A 184 -3.77 18.66 -1.87
CA PHE A 184 -2.65 19.55 -1.53
C PHE A 184 -1.31 19.06 -2.09
N THR A 185 -1.23 17.80 -2.52
CA THR A 185 -0.03 17.24 -3.11
C THR A 185 -0.36 16.13 -4.10
N VAL A 186 0.44 16.04 -5.14
CA VAL A 186 0.38 15.03 -6.19
C VAL A 186 1.78 14.43 -6.29
N LEU A 187 1.85 13.13 -6.49
CA LEU A 187 3.07 12.44 -6.88
C LEU A 187 2.78 11.73 -8.20
N GLU A 188 3.48 12.13 -9.26
CA GLU A 188 3.39 11.43 -10.55
C GLU A 188 4.14 10.09 -10.49
N HIS A 189 3.87 9.22 -11.46
CA HIS A 189 4.53 7.92 -11.61
C HIS A 189 4.35 7.00 -10.39
N THR A 190 3.18 7.10 -9.75
CA THR A 190 2.76 6.25 -8.63
C THR A 190 1.39 5.65 -8.85
N PRO A 191 1.03 4.57 -8.13
CA PRO A 191 1.91 3.74 -7.30
C PRO A 191 2.99 3.04 -8.15
N TRP A 192 4.19 2.85 -7.57
CA TRP A 192 5.28 2.11 -8.23
C TRP A 192 6.23 1.47 -7.21
N ARG A 193 6.99 2.27 -6.46
CA ARG A 193 7.81 1.82 -5.33
C ARG A 193 6.98 1.75 -4.05
N ARG A 194 7.43 0.93 -3.09
CA ARG A 194 6.81 0.90 -1.75
C ARG A 194 6.96 2.25 -1.06
N LEU A 195 8.15 2.83 -1.02
CA LEU A 195 8.32 4.15 -0.40
C LEU A 195 7.89 5.25 -1.37
N ALA A 196 6.92 6.07 -0.97
CA ALA A 196 6.42 7.20 -1.74
C ALA A 196 6.50 8.48 -0.91
N THR A 197 7.20 9.49 -1.44
CA THR A 197 7.48 10.74 -0.72
C THR A 197 6.77 11.91 -1.39
N TYR A 198 5.95 12.62 -0.62
CA TYR A 198 5.10 13.71 -1.10
C TYR A 198 5.59 15.04 -0.54
N SER A 199 5.51 16.10 -1.33
CA SER A 199 5.82 17.46 -0.90
C SER A 199 4.60 18.15 -0.31
N VAL A 200 4.79 18.92 0.76
CA VAL A 200 3.72 19.65 1.46
C VAL A 200 3.85 21.14 1.16
N PRO A 201 2.78 21.84 0.74
CA PRO A 201 2.83 23.30 0.60
C PRO A 201 2.87 23.96 1.99
N HIS A 202 2.85 25.30 2.04
CA HIS A 202 2.83 26.04 3.31
C HIS A 202 1.44 26.00 3.96
N LEU A 203 0.99 24.80 4.33
CA LEU A 203 -0.33 24.54 4.91
C LEU A 203 -0.49 25.27 6.26
N PRO A 204 -1.68 25.81 6.56
CA PRO A 204 -2.00 26.32 7.89
C PRO A 204 -2.17 25.17 8.89
N ALA A 205 -2.15 25.50 10.18
CA ALA A 205 -2.31 24.52 11.24
C ALA A 205 -3.72 23.89 11.27
N CYS A 206 -3.75 22.60 11.59
CA CYS A 206 -4.99 21.89 11.88
C CYS A 206 -5.62 22.37 13.20
N PRO A 207 -6.94 22.15 13.40
CA PRO A 207 -7.55 22.28 14.72
C PRO A 207 -6.92 21.30 15.73
N GLU A 208 -7.21 21.48 17.03
CA GLU A 208 -6.58 20.74 18.13
C GLU A 208 -6.66 19.20 17.96
N GLY A 209 -7.81 18.69 17.51
CA GLY A 209 -8.03 17.26 17.25
C GLY A 209 -7.39 16.72 15.96
N GLY A 210 -6.62 17.55 15.24
CA GLY A 210 -6.08 17.24 13.92
C GLY A 210 -7.08 17.47 12.79
N CYS A 211 -6.61 17.23 11.57
CA CYS A 211 -7.40 17.25 10.35
C CYS A 211 -7.74 15.83 9.90
N ILE A 212 -8.65 15.71 8.93
CA ILE A 212 -8.84 14.48 8.16
C ILE A 212 -8.14 14.63 6.81
N CYS A 213 -7.32 13.64 6.46
CA CYS A 213 -6.70 13.55 5.15
C CYS A 213 -7.19 12.31 4.39
N ALA A 214 -6.97 12.31 3.09
CA ALA A 214 -7.26 11.17 2.23
C ALA A 214 -6.14 10.94 1.23
N TRP A 215 -5.71 9.69 1.05
CA TRP A 215 -4.92 9.30 -0.12
C TRP A 215 -5.86 8.95 -1.27
N GLY A 216 -5.47 9.25 -2.51
CA GLY A 216 -6.28 8.95 -3.69
C GLY A 216 -5.46 8.41 -4.86
N TRP A 217 -6.07 7.50 -5.60
CA TRP A 217 -5.54 6.97 -6.87
C TRP A 217 -6.68 6.61 -7.83
N VAL A 218 -6.46 6.76 -9.13
CA VAL A 218 -7.37 6.33 -10.20
C VAL A 218 -6.58 5.48 -11.18
N ALA A 219 -7.07 4.27 -11.47
CA ALA A 219 -6.41 3.37 -12.41
C ALA A 219 -6.38 3.96 -13.83
N ASP A 220 -5.30 3.69 -14.58
CA ASP A 220 -5.14 4.19 -15.96
C ASP A 220 -4.72 3.09 -16.93
N GLY A 221 -5.44 2.95 -18.04
CA GLY A 221 -5.10 2.09 -19.19
C GLY A 221 -5.15 0.57 -18.97
N CYS A 222 -4.76 0.09 -17.78
CA CYS A 222 -4.65 -1.34 -17.46
C CYS A 222 -5.79 -1.79 -16.55
N GLY A 223 -6.54 -2.82 -16.96
CA GLY A 223 -7.62 -3.40 -16.16
C GLY A 223 -8.90 -2.56 -16.14
N GLN A 224 -9.79 -2.87 -15.18
CA GLN A 224 -11.05 -2.15 -15.00
C GLN A 224 -10.78 -0.74 -14.45
N GLY A 225 -11.37 0.30 -15.07
CA GLY A 225 -11.33 1.65 -14.51
C GLY A 225 -12.03 1.70 -13.15
N ASN A 226 -11.32 2.18 -12.13
CA ASN A 226 -11.76 2.26 -10.75
C ASN A 226 -10.99 3.38 -10.02
N MET A 227 -11.33 3.61 -8.74
CA MET A 227 -10.61 4.54 -7.88
C MET A 227 -10.27 3.91 -6.54
N TYR A 228 -9.35 4.52 -5.81
CA TYR A 228 -8.95 4.13 -4.46
C TYR A 228 -8.92 5.39 -3.60
N MET A 229 -9.33 5.23 -2.34
CA MET A 229 -9.40 6.31 -1.38
C MET A 229 -9.10 5.77 0.01
N GLN A 230 -8.09 6.27 0.73
CA GLN A 230 -7.86 5.84 2.12
C GLN A 230 -7.95 6.99 3.10
N PRO A 231 -8.58 6.82 4.28
CA PRO A 231 -8.72 7.88 5.28
C PRO A 231 -7.53 7.94 6.24
N TYR A 232 -7.20 9.15 6.71
CA TYR A 232 -6.18 9.38 7.73
C TYR A 232 -6.62 10.45 8.73
N ARG A 233 -6.22 10.32 9.99
CA ARG A 233 -6.01 11.49 10.84
C ARG A 233 -4.65 12.09 10.47
N CYS A 234 -4.60 13.39 10.22
CA CYS A 234 -3.38 14.08 9.86
C CYS A 234 -3.18 15.37 10.66
N LYS A 235 -1.95 15.85 10.71
CA LYS A 235 -1.60 17.06 11.45
C LYS A 235 -0.49 17.81 10.73
N VAL A 236 -0.67 19.10 10.53
CA VAL A 236 0.39 19.97 9.98
C VAL A 236 1.38 20.30 11.11
N VAL A 237 2.67 20.09 10.84
CA VAL A 237 3.78 20.32 11.78
C VAL A 237 4.82 21.28 11.20
N GLY A 238 5.74 21.76 12.02
CA GLY A 238 6.69 22.82 11.69
C GLY A 238 6.08 24.22 11.75
N GLU A 239 6.68 25.14 11.00
CA GLU A 239 6.21 26.52 10.86
C GLU A 239 5.03 26.57 9.87
N THR A 240 3.82 26.78 10.39
CA THR A 240 2.59 26.70 9.59
C THR A 240 2.26 28.01 8.87
N GLY A 241 1.56 27.89 7.73
CA GLY A 241 1.21 29.01 6.88
C GLY A 241 0.08 29.89 7.43
N SER A 242 0.02 31.14 6.98
CA SER A 242 -0.99 32.14 7.37
C SER A 242 -2.23 32.16 6.47
N LYS A 243 -2.31 31.30 5.47
CA LYS A 243 -3.41 31.26 4.49
C LYS A 243 -4.28 30.04 4.70
N ALA A 244 -5.57 30.24 4.90
CA ALA A 244 -6.55 29.16 4.89
C ALA A 244 -6.61 28.50 3.51
N VAL A 245 -6.88 27.20 3.48
CA VAL A 245 -7.12 26.47 2.23
C VAL A 245 -8.51 26.82 1.69
N ALA A 246 -8.59 27.10 0.40
CA ALA A 246 -9.83 27.45 -0.27
C ALA A 246 -10.76 26.23 -0.45
N ARG A 247 -12.05 26.48 -0.67
CA ARG A 247 -13.02 25.43 -1.00
C ARG A 247 -12.67 24.82 -2.38
N ALA A 248 -12.64 23.50 -2.45
CA ALA A 248 -12.27 22.76 -3.65
C ALA A 248 -13.42 22.69 -4.67
N SER A 249 -13.07 22.80 -5.96
CA SER A 249 -13.98 22.55 -7.09
C SER A 249 -13.64 21.25 -7.81
N PRO A 250 -14.63 20.54 -8.41
CA PRO A 250 -14.37 19.34 -9.20
C PRO A 250 -13.35 19.60 -10.32
N PRO A 251 -12.37 18.71 -10.55
CA PRO A 251 -11.48 18.84 -11.69
C PRO A 251 -12.23 18.64 -13.01
N VAL A 252 -11.66 19.12 -14.11
CA VAL A 252 -12.21 18.96 -15.47
C VAL A 252 -11.15 18.40 -16.40
N TRP A 253 -11.56 17.62 -17.38
CA TRP A 253 -10.65 17.22 -18.46
C TRP A 253 -10.24 18.44 -19.28
N CYS A 254 -8.94 18.72 -19.33
CA CYS A 254 -8.36 19.89 -19.98
C CYS A 254 -7.06 19.57 -20.74
N GLU A 255 -6.83 18.30 -21.08
CA GLU A 255 -5.63 17.85 -21.82
C GLU A 255 -5.40 18.61 -23.12
N ASP A 256 -6.47 18.92 -23.86
CA ASP A 256 -6.41 19.62 -25.16
C ASP A 256 -6.17 21.13 -25.03
N ASP A 257 -6.48 21.70 -23.86
CA ASP A 257 -6.36 23.14 -23.59
C ASP A 257 -6.25 23.40 -22.09
N THR A 258 -5.01 23.56 -21.63
CA THR A 258 -4.71 23.75 -20.20
C THR A 258 -5.29 25.04 -19.62
N SER A 259 -5.65 26.02 -20.47
CA SER A 259 -6.33 27.24 -20.00
C SER A 259 -7.75 26.97 -19.48
N LYS A 260 -8.34 25.82 -19.84
CA LYS A 260 -9.64 25.35 -19.33
C LYS A 260 -9.54 24.58 -18.02
N CYS A 261 -8.32 24.25 -17.55
CA CYS A 261 -8.16 23.54 -16.29
C CYS A 261 -8.67 24.38 -15.11
N VAL A 262 -9.24 23.69 -14.10
CA VAL A 262 -9.62 24.33 -12.83
C VAL A 262 -8.38 24.83 -12.11
N GLN A 263 -8.36 26.13 -11.87
CA GLN A 263 -7.30 26.82 -11.12
C GLN A 263 -7.57 26.74 -9.61
N GLY A 264 -6.52 26.72 -8.81
CA GLY A 264 -6.62 26.69 -7.35
C GLY A 264 -7.03 25.33 -6.79
N ALA A 265 -7.75 25.38 -5.66
CA ALA A 265 -8.15 24.21 -4.89
C ALA A 265 -9.05 23.27 -5.70
N LYS A 266 -8.58 22.03 -5.88
CA LYS A 266 -9.28 20.97 -6.59
C LYS A 266 -9.71 19.86 -5.65
N GLN A 267 -10.86 19.27 -5.95
CA GLN A 267 -11.34 18.07 -5.28
C GLN A 267 -10.48 16.87 -5.66
N MET A 268 -10.57 15.79 -4.88
CA MET A 268 -10.17 14.47 -5.36
C MET A 268 -11.05 14.05 -6.54
N VAL A 269 -10.59 13.09 -7.33
CA VAL A 269 -11.39 12.52 -8.41
C VAL A 269 -12.34 11.45 -7.83
N TYR A 270 -13.64 11.61 -8.09
CA TYR A 270 -14.66 10.61 -7.79
C TYR A 270 -15.26 10.13 -9.10
N TRP A 271 -14.99 8.87 -9.45
CA TRP A 271 -15.26 8.32 -10.79
C TRP A 271 -15.62 6.83 -10.72
N GLN A 272 -16.41 6.36 -11.70
CA GLN A 272 -16.88 4.98 -11.84
C GLN A 272 -17.72 4.44 -10.66
N GLN A 273 -18.49 5.31 -10.01
CA GLN A 273 -19.40 4.96 -8.92
C GLN A 273 -20.87 4.98 -9.38
N LEU A 274 -21.76 4.36 -8.60
CA LEU A 274 -23.21 4.43 -8.87
C LEU A 274 -23.77 5.84 -8.68
N ASP A 275 -23.26 6.57 -7.69
CA ASP A 275 -23.55 7.98 -7.46
C ASP A 275 -22.34 8.69 -6.81
N GLY A 276 -22.43 10.02 -6.70
CA GLY A 276 -21.40 10.84 -6.07
C GLY A 276 -20.16 11.11 -6.93
N ASN A 277 -20.14 10.71 -8.21
CA ASN A 277 -19.10 11.08 -9.15
C ASN A 277 -19.05 12.62 -9.32
N ASN A 278 -17.85 13.18 -9.46
CA ASN A 278 -17.65 14.60 -9.74
C ASN A 278 -17.03 14.87 -11.11
N ILE A 279 -16.69 13.81 -11.84
CA ILE A 279 -16.19 13.88 -13.21
C ILE A 279 -16.69 12.66 -14.00
N GLU A 280 -17.02 12.90 -15.27
CA GLU A 280 -17.30 11.86 -16.26
C GLU A 280 -16.42 12.12 -17.48
N VAL A 281 -15.76 11.08 -17.98
CA VAL A 281 -14.92 11.14 -19.18
C VAL A 281 -15.32 10.05 -20.16
N THR A 282 -15.29 10.38 -21.44
CA THR A 282 -15.60 9.45 -22.54
C THR A 282 -14.66 9.69 -23.70
N GLY A 283 -14.43 8.66 -24.50
CA GLY A 283 -13.58 8.73 -25.70
C GLY A 283 -12.10 8.55 -25.39
N TYR A 284 -11.27 9.05 -26.29
CA TYR A 284 -9.82 8.86 -26.27
C TYR A 284 -9.07 10.13 -25.87
N GLU A 285 -7.96 9.95 -25.19
CA GLU A 285 -6.98 11.01 -24.91
C GLU A 285 -6.03 11.23 -26.09
N LEU A 286 -5.15 12.23 -26.00
CA LEU A 286 -4.23 12.58 -27.09
C LEU A 286 -3.23 11.45 -27.42
N SER A 287 -2.91 10.59 -26.45
CA SER A 287 -2.08 9.39 -26.67
C SER A 287 -2.78 8.28 -27.47
N GLY A 288 -4.11 8.37 -27.62
CA GLY A 288 -4.95 7.35 -28.23
C GLY A 288 -5.50 6.30 -27.25
N LEU A 289 -5.17 6.37 -25.96
CA LEU A 289 -5.77 5.53 -24.93
C LEU A 289 -7.19 6.00 -24.55
N GLN A 290 -7.98 5.11 -23.96
CA GLN A 290 -9.28 5.51 -23.39
C GLN A 290 -9.04 6.48 -22.24
N LYS A 291 -9.83 7.56 -22.14
CA LYS A 291 -9.67 8.54 -21.07
C LYS A 291 -9.89 7.92 -19.68
N SER A 292 -8.93 8.15 -18.79
CA SER A 292 -9.04 7.92 -17.34
C SER A 292 -8.72 9.24 -16.61
N PRO A 293 -9.57 9.72 -15.70
CA PRO A 293 -9.37 11.01 -15.03
C PRO A 293 -8.34 10.90 -13.89
N THR A 294 -7.07 10.75 -14.22
CA THR A 294 -6.00 10.54 -13.23
C THR A 294 -5.44 11.85 -12.67
N TYR A 295 -4.62 11.74 -11.63
CA TYR A 295 -4.00 12.88 -10.95
C TYR A 295 -2.74 13.37 -11.68
N ASN A 296 -2.94 13.96 -12.86
CA ASN A 296 -1.86 14.53 -13.66
C ASN A 296 -2.32 15.78 -14.43
N THR A 297 -1.44 16.25 -15.33
CA THR A 297 -1.64 17.49 -16.10
C THR A 297 -2.89 17.48 -16.98
N ARG A 298 -3.44 16.30 -17.35
CA ARG A 298 -4.70 16.18 -18.12
C ARG A 298 -5.92 16.76 -17.39
N LEU A 299 -5.84 16.84 -16.06
CA LEU A 299 -6.83 17.48 -15.18
C LEU A 299 -6.32 18.75 -14.48
N GLY A 300 -5.14 19.25 -14.88
CA GLY A 300 -4.51 20.42 -14.26
C GLY A 300 -3.90 20.17 -12.89
N PHE A 301 -3.59 18.92 -12.55
CA PHE A 301 -2.77 18.60 -11.37
C PHE A 301 -1.29 18.65 -11.76
N ALA A 302 -0.52 19.52 -11.09
CA ALA A 302 0.93 19.55 -11.24
C ALA A 302 1.59 18.56 -10.27
N ASN A 303 2.71 17.95 -10.64
CA ASN A 303 3.49 17.13 -9.73
C ASN A 303 4.00 17.95 -8.52
N GLY A 304 3.98 17.35 -7.33
CA GLY A 304 4.42 17.95 -6.07
C GLY A 304 3.34 18.72 -5.32
N ALA A 305 3.76 19.68 -4.51
CA ALA A 305 2.89 20.48 -3.65
C ALA A 305 2.00 21.43 -4.48
N GLN A 306 0.70 21.43 -4.19
CA GLN A 306 -0.26 22.35 -4.82
C GLN A 306 -0.24 23.70 -4.08
N THR A 307 0.40 24.71 -4.67
CA THR A 307 0.71 25.99 -4.00
C THR A 307 -0.31 27.10 -4.28
N ASP A 308 -1.28 26.86 -5.16
CA ASP A 308 -2.33 27.80 -5.58
C ASP A 308 -3.68 27.56 -4.86
N ILE A 309 -3.73 26.66 -3.88
CA ILE A 309 -4.96 26.22 -3.20
C ILE A 309 -5.45 27.17 -2.10
N PHE A 310 -4.79 28.31 -1.90
CA PHE A 310 -4.94 29.14 -0.70
C PHE A 310 -5.80 30.39 -0.92
N LEU A 311 -6.44 30.85 0.15
CA LEU A 311 -7.07 32.16 0.23
C LEU A 311 -6.03 33.28 0.44
N SER A 312 -6.49 34.50 0.71
CA SER A 312 -5.63 35.66 0.98
C SER A 312 -4.75 35.48 2.23
N ASP A 313 -3.67 36.25 2.31
CA ASP A 313 -2.80 36.31 3.49
C ASP A 313 -3.59 36.56 4.79
N ASN A 314 -3.12 35.98 5.89
CA ASN A 314 -3.68 36.10 7.24
C ASN A 314 -5.13 35.60 7.39
N SER A 315 -5.61 34.78 6.46
CA SER A 315 -6.90 34.08 6.59
C SER A 315 -6.85 32.87 7.55
N ALA A 316 -5.65 32.47 7.99
CA ALA A 316 -5.43 31.48 9.04
C ALA A 316 -4.36 31.97 10.04
N SER A 317 -4.47 31.49 11.28
CA SER A 317 -3.47 31.74 12.31
C SER A 317 -2.22 30.90 12.08
N THR A 318 -1.05 31.53 12.12
CA THR A 318 0.24 30.84 12.12
C THR A 318 0.56 30.29 13.50
N THR A 319 1.17 29.13 13.55
CA THR A 319 1.78 28.54 14.76
C THR A 319 2.99 27.69 14.37
N SER A 320 3.84 27.43 15.34
CA SER A 320 4.89 26.42 15.24
C SER A 320 4.46 25.19 16.02
N ILE A 321 4.48 24.02 15.39
CA ILE A 321 4.10 22.75 16.01
C ILE A 321 5.29 21.81 15.87
N GLU A 322 5.88 21.41 16.99
CA GLU A 322 6.97 20.44 16.96
C GLU A 322 6.48 19.08 16.40
N PRO A 323 7.20 18.48 15.43
CA PRO A 323 6.94 17.12 14.99
C PRO A 323 7.01 16.15 16.17
N SER A 324 6.19 15.10 16.15
CA SER A 324 6.31 14.05 17.15
C SER A 324 7.67 13.39 17.02
N SER A 325 8.33 13.14 18.15
CA SER A 325 9.54 12.33 18.20
C SER A 325 9.19 10.88 17.86
N THR A 326 9.01 10.57 16.57
CA THR A 326 8.90 9.20 16.12
C THR A 326 10.22 8.53 16.45
N ALA A 327 10.18 7.46 17.24
CA ALA A 327 11.36 6.66 17.55
C ALA A 327 11.92 6.11 16.24
N THR A 328 12.93 6.77 15.69
CA THR A 328 13.71 6.29 14.56
C THR A 328 14.27 4.92 14.95
N SER A 329 13.68 3.83 14.45
CA SER A 329 14.40 2.57 14.35
C SER A 329 15.51 2.80 13.34
N SER A 330 16.71 3.06 13.84
CA SER A 330 17.92 3.19 13.04
C SER A 330 18.04 2.00 12.07
N PRO A 331 18.45 2.22 10.81
CA PRO A 331 18.80 1.11 9.93
C PRO A 331 19.92 0.28 10.57
N PRO A 332 19.94 -1.07 10.40
CA PRO A 332 21.07 -1.86 10.83
C PRO A 332 22.30 -1.36 10.08
N SER A 333 23.30 -0.90 10.82
CA SER A 333 24.62 -0.59 10.30
C SER A 333 25.18 -1.81 9.58
N GLU A 334 25.45 -1.68 8.27
CA GLU A 334 26.27 -2.60 7.50
C GLU A 334 27.59 -2.84 8.23
N SER A 335 27.75 -4.04 8.80
CA SER A 335 29.05 -4.50 9.28
C SER A 335 29.91 -4.86 8.07
N THR A 336 30.74 -3.91 7.65
CA THR A 336 31.82 -4.14 6.69
C THR A 336 32.82 -5.09 7.34
N SER A 337 32.80 -6.35 6.91
CA SER A 337 33.82 -7.35 7.23
C SER A 337 35.13 -6.96 6.56
N SER A 338 36.02 -6.31 7.30
CA SER A 338 37.42 -6.14 6.89
C SER A 338 38.17 -7.45 7.16
N GLY A 339 38.44 -8.21 6.10
CA GLY A 339 39.38 -9.33 6.13
C GLY A 339 40.78 -8.82 6.50
N ALA A 340 41.23 -9.18 7.71
CA ALA A 340 42.61 -9.00 8.12
C ALA A 340 43.35 -10.34 7.95
N GLU A 341 44.25 -10.39 6.97
CA GLU A 341 45.25 -11.43 6.81
C GLU A 341 46.10 -11.55 8.08
N ARG A 342 46.22 -12.77 8.62
CA ARG A 342 47.16 -13.08 9.69
C ARG A 342 48.20 -14.05 9.15
N THR A 343 49.38 -13.51 8.89
CA THR A 343 50.61 -14.23 8.64
C THR A 343 51.00 -15.06 9.88
N THR A 344 51.24 -16.35 9.69
CA THR A 344 51.81 -17.23 10.72
C THR A 344 53.33 -17.32 10.53
N GLU A 345 54.07 -16.65 11.41
CA GLU A 345 55.49 -16.93 11.66
C GLU A 345 55.62 -18.14 12.61
N LEU A 346 56.40 -19.13 12.20
CA LEU A 346 56.80 -20.30 12.98
C LEU A 346 58.18 -20.03 13.63
N ALA A 347 58.24 -20.06 14.96
CA ALA A 347 59.49 -20.11 15.71
C ALA A 347 59.51 -21.29 16.70
N ALA A 348 60.18 -22.35 16.24
CA ALA A 348 61.05 -23.33 16.91
C ALA A 348 61.05 -23.58 18.45
N LEU A 349 60.94 -24.90 18.77
CA LEU A 349 61.69 -25.72 19.78
C LEU A 349 61.46 -25.38 21.29
N TRP A 350 61.19 -26.31 22.23
CA TRP A 350 61.91 -27.53 22.64
C TRP A 350 61.02 -28.45 23.55
N TRP A 351 61.19 -29.79 23.42
CA TRP A 351 61.23 -30.91 24.42
C TRP A 351 60.47 -30.80 25.78
N PHE A 352 59.69 -31.77 26.28
CA PHE A 352 59.90 -33.20 26.60
C PHE A 352 58.57 -33.99 26.34
N GLY A 353 58.52 -35.24 25.84
CA GLY A 353 59.02 -36.47 26.44
C GLY A 353 57.86 -37.31 27.02
N GLY A 354 57.38 -38.34 26.31
CA GLY A 354 56.29 -39.20 26.80
C GLY A 354 55.86 -40.29 25.82
N LEU A 355 56.50 -41.45 25.97
CA LEU A 355 56.36 -42.72 25.24
C LEU A 355 54.95 -43.36 25.45
N LEU A 356 54.28 -43.85 24.40
CA LEU A 356 53.74 -45.22 24.39
C LEU A 356 53.29 -45.69 22.99
N LEU A 357 53.39 -47.00 22.82
CA LEU A 357 53.51 -47.78 21.61
C LEU A 357 52.17 -48.13 20.93
N SER A 358 52.24 -48.25 19.59
CA SER A 358 51.64 -49.26 18.71
C SER A 358 50.12 -49.48 18.68
N THR A 359 49.49 -49.28 17.52
CA THR A 359 49.07 -50.39 16.63
C THR A 359 48.62 -49.91 15.24
N ILE A 360 48.73 -50.83 14.28
CA ILE A 360 48.59 -50.73 12.82
C ILE A 360 47.15 -51.06 12.39
N ALA A 361 46.63 -50.35 11.38
CA ALA A 361 45.79 -50.80 10.23
C ALA A 361 45.00 -49.59 9.68
N SER A 362 45.24 -49.06 8.47
CA SER A 362 45.03 -49.60 7.11
C SER A 362 43.56 -49.78 6.72
N MET A 363 43.27 -49.40 5.46
CA MET A 363 42.03 -49.49 4.65
C MET A 363 41.05 -48.31 4.84
N SER A 364 40.86 -47.36 3.92
CA SER A 364 40.72 -47.32 2.45
C SER A 364 39.47 -48.03 1.90
N ALA A 365 38.69 -47.24 1.14
CA ALA A 365 37.66 -47.57 0.15
C ALA A 365 36.19 -47.60 0.63
N GLY A 366 35.50 -46.49 0.34
CA GLY A 366 34.40 -46.43 -0.64
C GLY A 366 33.08 -47.06 -0.26
N TRP A 367 32.03 -46.24 -0.13
CA TRP A 367 30.90 -46.13 -1.07
C TRP A 367 30.46 -44.66 -1.12
#